data_AF-A0A2H0VGS5-F1
#
_entry.id   AF-A0A2H0VGS5-F1
#
_cell.length_a   1.000
_cell.length_b   1.000
_cell.length_c   1.000
_cell.angle_alpha   90.00
_cell.angle_beta   90.00
_cell.angle_gamma   90.00
#
_symmetry.space_group_name_H-M   'P 1'
#
loop_
_entity.id
_entity.type
_entity.pdbx_description
1 polymer ?
#
loop_
_entity_poly.entity_id
_entity_poly.type
_entity_poly.pdbx_seq_one_letter_code
_entity_poly.pdbx_strand_id
1 'polypeptide(L)'
;MEKSQSRLFMNFFDEVFKTIKKIPRGKVATYGQVAALSGSPRATKQVGWALHQTGDKGLEKVPWHRVVNRQGRISIIHTDHPAEE
;
A
#
# COMPACT_ATOMS: atom_id res chain seq x y z
N MET A 1 -0.27 25.06 14.35
CA MET A 1 0.13 23.68 14.70
C MET A 1 -0.12 22.65 13.59
N GLU A 2 -0.24 23.07 12.32
CA GLU A 2 -0.74 22.19 11.25
C GLU A 2 0.36 21.61 10.33
N LYS A 3 1.54 22.24 10.29
CA LYS A 3 2.64 21.91 9.36
C LYS A 3 3.49 20.69 9.76
N SER A 4 3.32 20.16 10.97
CA SER A 4 4.16 19.04 11.46
C SER A 4 3.65 17.67 10.98
N GLN A 5 2.33 17.51 10.87
CA GLN A 5 1.70 16.27 10.39
C GLN A 5 1.92 16.04 8.89
N SER A 6 1.96 17.10 8.09
CA SER A 6 2.17 16.99 6.63
C SER A 6 3.56 16.48 6.25
N ARG A 7 4.59 16.82 7.03
CA ARG A 7 5.96 16.33 6.82
C ARG A 7 6.13 14.86 7.25
N LEU A 8 5.42 14.44 8.30
CA LEU A 8 5.36 13.03 8.71
C LEU A 8 4.60 12.16 7.71
N PHE A 9 3.50 12.67 7.14
CA PHE A 9 2.71 11.95 6.13
C PHE A 9 3.47 11.73 4.82
N MET A 10 4.24 12.74 4.37
CA MET A 10 5.11 12.58 3.20
C MET A 10 6.16 11.49 3.46
N ASN A 11 6.77 11.47 4.66
CA ASN A 11 7.73 10.44 5.04
C ASN A 11 7.13 9.03 5.08
N PHE A 12 5.91 8.85 5.59
CA PHE A 12 5.29 7.52 5.65
C PHE A 12 5.02 6.95 4.25
N PHE A 13 4.48 7.75 3.33
CA PHE A 13 4.22 7.28 1.96
C PHE A 13 5.52 6.94 1.22
N ASP A 14 6.58 7.72 1.42
CA ASP A 14 7.90 7.42 0.87
C ASP A 14 8.45 6.08 1.40
N GLU A 15 8.31 5.81 2.70
CA GLU A 15 8.71 4.52 3.29
C GLU A 15 7.84 3.35 2.78
N VAL A 16 6.54 3.58 2.57
CA VAL A 16 5.65 2.60 1.93
C VAL A 16 6.16 2.27 0.52
N PHE A 17 6.47 3.27 -0.30
CA PHE A 17 6.98 3.02 -1.66
C PHE A 17 8.35 2.34 -1.66
N LYS A 18 9.27 2.72 -0.75
CA LYS A 18 10.55 2.02 -0.57
C LYS A 18 10.36 0.57 -0.16
N THR A 19 9.42 0.30 0.73
CA THR A 19 9.09 -1.06 1.20
C THR A 19 8.55 -1.90 0.04
N ILE A 20 7.59 -1.38 -0.73
CA ILE A 20 6.98 -2.09 -1.85
C ILE A 20 8.00 -2.41 -2.95
N LYS A 21 8.93 -1.49 -3.24
CA LYS A 21 10.02 -1.71 -4.21
C LYS A 21 10.96 -2.87 -3.82
N LYS A 22 11.05 -3.20 -2.53
CA LYS A 22 11.86 -4.33 -2.04
C LYS A 22 11.16 -5.69 -2.18
N ILE A 23 9.87 -5.73 -2.48
CA ILE A 23 9.15 -7.00 -2.67
C ILE A 23 9.69 -7.68 -3.94
N PRO A 24 10.30 -8.87 -3.87
CA PRO A 24 10.88 -9.52 -5.04
C PRO A 24 9.81 -10.00 -6.02
N ARG A 25 10.21 -10.26 -7.27
CA ARG A 25 9.32 -10.87 -8.27
C ARG A 25 8.87 -12.26 -7.81
N GLY A 26 7.60 -12.59 -8.09
CA GLY A 26 7.00 -13.87 -7.68
C GLY A 26 6.62 -13.95 -6.19
N LYS A 27 6.76 -12.86 -5.43
CA LYS A 27 6.31 -12.75 -4.04
C LYS A 27 5.35 -11.59 -3.86
N VAL A 28 4.54 -11.68 -2.83
CA VAL A 28 3.56 -10.66 -2.43
C VAL A 28 3.74 -10.34 -0.95
N ALA A 29 3.25 -9.17 -0.54
CA ALA A 29 3.15 -8.77 0.85
C ALA A 29 1.73 -8.28 1.16
N THR A 30 1.29 -8.44 2.39
CA THR A 30 -0.01 -7.91 2.83
C THR A 30 0.08 -6.42 3.14
N TYR A 31 -1.03 -5.68 3.01
CA TYR A 31 -1.09 -4.28 3.45
C TYR A 31 -0.61 -4.09 4.90
N GLY A 32 -0.90 -5.03 5.79
CA GLY A 32 -0.46 -4.99 7.19
C GLY A 32 1.06 -5.14 7.33
N GLN A 33 1.68 -6.06 6.58
CA GLN A 33 3.13 -6.22 6.55
C GLN A 33 3.82 -4.96 6.02
N VAL A 34 3.29 -4.37 4.94
CA VAL A 34 3.83 -3.11 4.40
C VAL A 34 3.75 -2.00 5.44
N ALA A 35 2.59 -1.84 6.10
CA ALA A 35 2.40 -0.83 7.14
C ALA A 35 3.39 -1.01 8.31
N ALA A 36 3.59 -2.25 8.76
CA ALA A 36 4.53 -2.58 9.83
C ALA A 36 5.99 -2.28 9.44
N LEU A 37 6.40 -2.67 8.24
CA LEU A 37 7.77 -2.44 7.73
C LEU A 37 8.04 -0.96 7.42
N SER A 38 7.01 -0.18 7.13
CA SER A 38 7.07 1.28 6.96
C SER A 38 6.98 2.05 8.29
N GLY A 39 7.07 1.37 9.43
CA GLY A 39 7.15 1.97 10.77
C GLY A 39 5.81 2.33 11.40
N SER A 40 4.67 1.95 10.81
CA SER A 40 3.35 2.19 11.38
C SER A 40 2.42 0.97 11.21
N PRO A 41 2.53 -0.05 12.09
CA PRO A 41 1.75 -1.29 11.98
C PRO A 41 0.23 -1.11 11.92
N ARG A 42 -0.30 -0.02 12.51
CA ARG A 42 -1.74 0.30 12.52
C ARG A 42 -2.19 1.12 11.30
N ALA A 43 -1.28 1.46 10.38
CA ALA A 43 -1.56 2.36 9.26
C ALA A 43 -1.91 1.62 7.95
N THR A 44 -2.59 0.48 8.05
CA THR A 44 -2.95 -0.36 6.89
C THR A 44 -3.83 0.38 5.87
N LYS A 45 -4.77 1.21 6.33
CA LYS A 45 -5.63 2.02 5.46
C LYS A 45 -4.82 3.06 4.68
N GLN A 46 -3.85 3.68 5.34
CA GLN A 46 -2.96 4.69 4.76
C GLN A 46 -2.06 4.09 3.67
N VAL A 47 -1.67 2.81 3.77
CA VAL A 47 -0.99 2.10 2.66
C VAL A 47 -1.88 2.02 1.43
N GLY A 48 -3.17 1.72 1.60
CA GLY A 48 -4.15 1.73 0.50
C GLY A 48 -4.27 3.10 -0.16
N TRP A 49 -4.33 4.18 0.64
CA TRP A 49 -4.33 5.56 0.13
C TRP A 49 -3.04 5.93 -0.62
N ALA A 50 -1.88 5.50 -0.11
CA ALA A 50 -0.59 5.71 -0.76
C ALA A 50 -0.55 5.04 -2.14
N LEU A 51 -1.07 3.81 -2.23
CA LEU A 51 -1.17 3.08 -3.50
C LEU A 51 -2.15 3.73 -4.48
N HIS A 52 -3.28 4.25 -4.02
CA HIS A 52 -4.23 4.96 -4.89
C HIS A 52 -3.60 6.21 -5.53
N GLN A 53 -2.77 6.95 -4.79
CA GLN A 53 -2.05 8.13 -5.29
C GLN A 53 -0.89 7.82 -6.27
N THR A 54 -0.53 6.55 -6.48
CA THR A 54 0.60 6.21 -7.37
C THR A 54 0.34 6.55 -8.83
N GLY A 55 -0.93 6.54 -9.26
CA GLY A 55 -1.33 6.89 -10.63
C GLY A 55 -1.07 8.36 -10.96
N ASP A 56 -1.34 9.28 -10.02
CA ASP A 56 -1.27 10.72 -10.27
C ASP A 56 0.16 11.30 -10.20
N LYS A 57 1.09 10.59 -9.57
CA LYS A 57 2.45 11.09 -9.28
C LYS A 57 3.55 10.51 -10.17
N GLY A 58 3.22 9.81 -11.25
CA GLY A 58 4.23 9.21 -12.13
C GLY A 58 5.07 8.12 -11.43
N LEU A 59 4.53 7.47 -10.40
CA LEU A 59 5.17 6.39 -9.65
C LEU A 59 5.06 5.04 -10.39
N GLU A 60 5.16 5.08 -11.72
CA GLU A 60 4.98 3.95 -12.65
C GLU A 60 5.89 2.74 -12.33
N LYS A 61 6.98 2.97 -11.59
CA LYS A 61 7.96 1.97 -11.16
C LYS A 61 7.61 1.26 -9.85
N VAL A 62 6.54 1.62 -9.16
CA VAL A 62 6.13 0.96 -7.90
C VAL A 62 5.32 -0.30 -8.23
N PRO A 63 5.75 -1.51 -7.82
CA PRO A 63 5.03 -2.75 -8.11
C PRO A 63 3.81 -2.92 -7.18
N TRP A 64 2.83 -2.03 -7.30
CA TRP A 64 1.63 -1.97 -6.44
C TRP A 64 0.83 -3.28 -6.45
N HIS A 65 0.82 -3.99 -7.59
CA HIS A 65 0.17 -5.29 -7.77
C HIS A 65 0.69 -6.39 -6.83
N ARG A 66 1.83 -6.18 -6.15
CA ARG A 66 2.39 -7.14 -5.19
C ARG A 66 1.86 -6.95 -3.76
N VAL A 67 0.96 -6.00 -3.55
CA VAL A 67 0.33 -5.75 -2.25
C VAL A 67 -1.09 -6.33 -2.25
N VAL A 68 -1.35 -7.29 -1.36
CA VAL A 68 -2.62 -8.04 -1.28
C VAL A 68 -3.27 -7.92 0.10
N ASN A 69 -4.54 -8.34 0.22
CA ASN A 69 -5.21 -8.36 1.52
C ASN A 69 -4.64 -9.45 2.46
N ARG A 70 -5.10 -9.48 3.72
CA ARG A 70 -4.64 -10.45 4.72
C ARG A 70 -4.94 -11.90 4.32
N GLN A 71 -5.95 -12.12 3.47
CA GLN A 71 -6.35 -13.41 2.94
C GLN A 71 -5.54 -13.82 1.70
N GLY A 72 -4.57 -13.01 1.26
CA GLY A 72 -3.77 -13.26 0.07
C GLY A 72 -4.51 -13.03 -1.25
N ARG A 73 -5.67 -12.36 -1.23
CA ARG A 73 -6.50 -12.05 -2.39
C ARG A 73 -6.35 -10.58 -2.82
N ILE A 74 -6.72 -10.31 -4.06
CA ILE A 74 -6.85 -8.93 -4.57
C ILE A 74 -8.04 -8.27 -3.88
N SER A 75 -7.84 -7.05 -3.38
CA SER A 75 -8.92 -6.25 -2.80
C SER A 75 -9.79 -5.67 -3.92
N ILE A 76 -11.01 -6.17 -4.06
CA ILE A 76 -12.01 -5.67 -5.01
C ILE A 76 -13.00 -4.74 -4.32
N ILE A 77 -13.50 -3.74 -5.06
CA ILE A 77 -14.47 -2.75 -4.56
C ILE A 77 -15.91 -3.20 -4.89
N HIS A 78 -16.11 -3.86 -6.03
CA HIS A 78 -17.42 -4.39 -6.42
C HIS A 78 -17.64 -5.78 -5.83
N THR A 79 -18.68 -5.90 -5.00
CA THR A 79 -19.15 -7.17 -4.43
C THR A 79 -20.22 -7.85 -5.27
N ASP A 80 -20.66 -7.21 -6.35
CA ASP A 80 -21.79 -7.67 -7.17
C ASP A 80 -21.45 -8.93 -8.00
N HIS A 81 -20.15 -9.26 -8.08
CA HIS A 81 -19.64 -10.51 -8.64
C HIS A 81 -18.68 -11.15 -7.63
N PRO A 82 -19.18 -11.99 -6.71
CA PRO A 82 -18.34 -12.69 -5.75
C PRO A 82 -17.41 -13.68 -6.47
N ALA A 83 -16.25 -13.97 -5.88
CA ALA A 83 -15.22 -14.86 -6.45
C ALA A 83 -15.61 -16.35 -6.48
N GLU A 84 -16.89 -16.68 -6.28
CA GLU A 84 -17.42 -18.05 -6.13
C GLU A 84 -18.27 -18.51 -7.34
N GLU A 85 -18.27 -17.78 -8.45
CA GLU A 85 -18.80 -18.21 -9.76
C GLU A 85 -17.68 -18.55 -10.74
#